data_AF-A0A971W6Q6-F1
#
_entry.id   AF-A0A971W6Q6-F1
#
_cell.length_a   1.000
_cell.length_b   1.000
_cell.length_c   1.000
_cell.angle_alpha   90.00
_cell.angle_beta   90.00
_cell.angle_gamma   90.00
#
_symmetry.space_group_name_H-M   'P 1'
#
loop_
_entity.id
_entity.type
_entity.pdbx_description
1 polymer ?
#
loop_
_entity_poly.entity_id
_entity_poly.type
_entity_poly.pdbx_seq_one_letter_code
_entity_poly.pdbx_strand_id
1 'polypeptide(L)' 'MEGTLKEKMPFQVGDLVSVKSMPREARFCIIAFKNSPEGQPVAVLKALFNDTFIIEKPISELRSLLIRGVL' A
#
# COMPACT_ATOMS: atom_id res chain seq x y z
N MET A 1 -19.85 23.61 11.66
CA MET A 1 -18.39 23.73 11.75
C MET A 1 -17.83 22.34 11.50
N GLU A 2 -17.77 21.92 10.24
CA GLU A 2 -17.36 20.57 9.86
C GLU A 2 -15.87 20.57 9.50
N GLY A 3 -15.05 20.18 10.46
CA GLY A 3 -13.64 19.90 10.25
C GLY A 3 -13.41 18.41 10.44
N THR A 4 -13.77 17.58 9.45
CA THR A 4 -13.30 16.20 9.43
C THR A 4 -11.84 16.23 8.97
N LEU A 5 -10.92 16.27 9.94
CA LEU A 5 -9.53 15.87 9.73
C LEU A 5 -9.56 14.38 9.37
N LYS A 6 -9.80 14.08 8.08
CA LYS A 6 -9.51 12.78 7.52
C LYS A 6 -8.01 12.63 7.70
N GLU A 7 -7.57 11.89 8.72
CA GLU A 7 -6.19 11.44 8.83
C GLU A 7 -5.78 10.94 7.45
N LYS A 8 -4.88 11.68 6.79
CA LYS A 8 -4.44 11.33 5.45
C LYS A 8 -3.79 9.97 5.59
N MET A 9 -4.46 8.94 5.06
CA MET A 9 -3.87 7.61 4.98
C MET A 9 -2.50 7.76 4.31
N PRO A 10 -1.44 7.14 4.85
CA PRO A 10 -0.07 7.35 4.37
C PRO A 10 0.17 6.81 2.95
N PHE A 11 -0.82 6.13 2.38
CA PHE A 11 -0.80 5.53 1.06
C PHE A 11 -2.12 5.78 0.33
N GLN A 12 -2.07 5.73 -1.00
CA GLN A 12 -3.21 5.83 -1.90
C GLN A 12 -3.17 4.73 -2.97
N VAL A 13 -4.29 4.48 -3.62
CA VAL A 13 -4.35 3.59 -4.78
C VAL A 13 -3.45 4.17 -5.88
N GLY A 14 -2.65 3.30 -6.50
CA GLY A 14 -1.64 3.67 -7.49
C GLY A 14 -0.23 3.85 -6.91
N ASP A 15 -0.07 3.97 -5.58
CA ASP A 15 1.26 4.09 -4.98
C ASP A 15 2.09 2.83 -5.22
N LEU A 16 3.37 3.04 -5.52
CA LEU A 16 4.38 2.01 -5.65
C LEU A 16 4.97 1.70 -4.26
N VAL A 17 4.90 0.44 -3.85
CA VAL A 17 5.31 -0.01 -2.52
C VAL A 17 6.12 -1.31 -2.57
N SER A 18 6.90 -1.54 -1.51
CA SER A 18 7.46 -2.84 -1.16
C SER A 18 6.86 -3.34 0.17
N VAL A 19 6.92 -4.65 0.42
CA VAL A 19 6.43 -5.26 1.66
C VAL A 19 7.62 -5.65 2.54
N LYS A 20 7.61 -5.25 3.82
CA LYS A 20 8.72 -5.48 4.77
C LYS A 20 9.14 -6.96 4.89
N SER A 21 8.16 -7.87 4.79
CA SER A 21 8.35 -9.32 4.93
C SER A 21 8.76 -10.04 3.63
N MET A 22 8.93 -9.31 2.52
CA MET A 22 9.25 -9.88 1.20
C MET A 22 10.62 -9.40 0.69
N PRO A 23 11.18 -10.08 -0.34
CA PRO A 23 12.40 -9.63 -1.01
C PRO A 23 12.29 -8.17 -1.46
N ARG A 24 13.41 -7.42 -1.39
CA ARG A 24 13.43 -5.97 -1.68
C ARG A 24 13.13 -5.67 -3.14
N GLU A 25 13.35 -6.65 -4.01
CA GLU A 25 13.14 -6.61 -5.44
C GLU A 25 11.65 -6.76 -5.77
N ALA A 26 10.85 -7.33 -4.87
CA ALA A 26 9.41 -7.48 -5.03
C ALA A 26 8.73 -6.11 -4.92
N ARG A 27 8.17 -5.65 -6.04
CA ARG A 27 7.53 -4.35 -6.17
C ARG A 27 6.04 -4.54 -6.46
N PHE A 28 5.24 -3.70 -5.82
CA PHE A 28 3.80 -3.78 -5.92
C PHE A 28 3.20 -2.40 -6.17
N CYS A 29 2.07 -2.34 -6.87
CA CYS A 29 1.20 -1.18 -6.81
C CYS A 29 -0.01 -1.48 -5.92
N ILE A 30 -0.46 -0.48 -5.16
CA ILE A 30 -1.73 -0.58 -4.42
C ILE A 30 -2.87 -0.44 -5.42
N ILE A 31 -3.78 -1.42 -5.43
CA ILE A 31 -4.96 -1.39 -6.33
C ILE A 31 -6.27 -1.16 -5.58
N ALA A 32 -6.32 -1.44 -4.27
CA ALA A 32 -7.47 -1.19 -3.42
C ALA A 32 -7.08 -1.21 -1.93
N PHE A 33 -7.99 -0.74 -1.08
CA PHE A 33 -7.94 -0.93 0.36
C PHE A 33 -9.20 -1.64 0.83
N LYS A 34 -9.09 -2.45 1.88
CA LYS A 34 -10.22 -3.06 2.57
C LYS A 34 -9.94 -3.10 4.07
N ASN A 35 -10.96 -3.44 4.85
CA ASN A 35 -10.79 -3.71 6.26
C ASN A 35 -10.76 -5.24 6.48
N SER A 36 -9.89 -5.70 7.37
CA SER A 36 -9.93 -7.07 7.87
C SER A 36 -11.21 -7.29 8.69
N PRO A 37 -11.60 -8.55 8.98
CA PRO A 37 -12.72 -8.84 9.88
C PRO A 37 -12.58 -8.18 11.26
N GLU A 38 -11.34 -7.91 11.69
CA GLU A 38 -10.99 -7.23 12.95
C GLU A 38 -10.98 -5.69 12.82
N GLY A 39 -11.36 -5.16 11.65
CA GLY A 39 -11.42 -3.72 11.38
C GLY A 39 -10.07 -3.08 11.04
N GLN A 40 -9.01 -3.86 10.85
CA GLN A 40 -7.69 -3.31 10.51
C GLN A 40 -7.58 -2.99 9.01
N PRO A 41 -6.94 -1.87 8.61
CA PRO A 41 -6.83 -1.52 7.22
C PRO A 41 -5.77 -2.38 6.51
N VAL A 42 -6.18 -3.01 5.41
CA VAL A 42 -5.39 -3.91 4.58
C VAL A 42 -5.33 -3.35 3.16
N ALA A 43 -4.12 -3.29 2.60
CA ALA A 43 -3.93 -2.93 1.20
C ALA A 43 -3.97 -4.18 0.32
N VAL A 44 -4.65 -4.07 -0.80
CA VAL A 44 -4.62 -5.05 -1.89
C VAL A 44 -3.56 -4.61 -2.89
N LEU A 45 -2.60 -5.49 -3.12
CA LEU A 45 -1.37 -5.22 -3.85
C LEU A 45 -1.32 -6.08 -5.11
N LYS A 46 -1.02 -5.46 -6.26
CA LYS A 46 -0.70 -6.20 -7.49
C LYS A 46 0.81 -6.21 -7.70
N ALA A 47 1.37 -7.39 -7.90
CA ALA A 47 2.79 -7.54 -8.22
C ALA A 47 3.12 -6.92 -9.59
N LEU A 48 4.34 -6.41 -9.73
CA LEU A 48 4.85 -5.77 -10.95
C LEU A 48 5.96 -6.62 -11.59
N PHE A 49 6.42 -6.21 -12.78
CA PHE A 49 7.59 -6.81 -13.47
C PHE A 49 7.46 -8.32 -13.74
N ASN A 50 6.46 -8.70 -14.55
CA ASN A 50 6.14 -10.06 -15.01
C ASN A 50 5.44 -10.96 -13.98
N ASP A 51 5.31 -10.51 -12.73
CA ASP A 51 4.48 -11.19 -11.76
C ASP A 51 2.99 -10.84 -11.96
N THR A 52 2.12 -11.84 -11.87
CA THR A 52 0.67 -11.68 -12.15
C THR A 52 -0.22 -11.78 -10.92
N PHE A 53 0.36 -12.07 -9.76
CA PHE A 53 -0.39 -12.35 -8.55
C PHE A 53 -0.83 -11.09 -7.80
N ILE A 54 -1.85 -11.26 -6.95
CA ILE A 54 -2.41 -10.23 -6.07
C ILE A 54 -2.27 -10.75 -4.63
N ILE A 55 -1.79 -9.90 -3.73
CA ILE A 55 -1.69 -10.22 -2.30
C ILE A 55 -2.35 -9.14 -1.46
N GLU A 56 -2.60 -9.49 -0.21
CA GLU A 56 -3.16 -8.59 0.80
C GLU A 56 -2.17 -8.46 1.93
N LYS A 57 -1.89 -7.21 2.34
CA LYS A 57 -0.96 -6.93 3.44
C LYS A 57 -1.46 -5.79 4.31
N PRO A 58 -1.22 -5.84 5.63
CA PRO A 58 -1.49 -4.73 6.51
C PRO A 58 -0.76 -3.48 6.01
N ILE A 59 -1.39 -2.31 6.12
CA ILE A 59 -0.75 -1.04 5.73
C ILE A 59 0.57 -0.83 6.49
N SER A 60 0.66 -1.31 7.74
CA SER A 60 1.87 -1.26 8.57
C SER A 60 3.06 -2.06 8.01
N GLU A 61 2.83 -3.01 7.10
CA GLU A 61 3.88 -3.77 6.42
C GLU A 61 4.43 -3.08 5.17
N LEU A 62 3.78 -2.02 4.69
CA LEU A 62 4.17 -1.35 3.46
C LEU A 62 5.33 -0.37 3.67
N ARG A 63 6.16 -0.24 2.65
CA ARG A 63 7.12 0.85 2.50
C ARG A 63 6.88 1.53 1.16
N SER A 64 6.70 2.85 1.18
CA SER A 64 6.60 3.61 -0.06
C SER A 64 7.94 3.60 -0.78
N LEU A 65 7.91 3.32 -2.08
CA LEU A 65 9.07 3.38 -2.97
C LEU A 65 9.15 4.73 -3.70
N LEU A 66 8.11 5.57 -3.60
CA LEU A 66 8.17 6.93 -4.10
C LEU A 66 8.96 7.78 -3.11
N ILE A 67 10.15 8.20 -3.53
CA ILE A 67 10.84 9.32 -2.88
C ILE A 67 9.90 10.51 -3.01
N ARG A 68 9.53 11.12 -1.88
CA ARG A 68 8.75 12.36 -1.86
C ARG A 68 9.55 13.48 -2.55
N GLY A 69 9.44 13.56 -3.88
CA GLY A 69 9.82 14.71 -4.70
C GLY A 69 11.30 15.08 -4.72
N VAL A 70 12.19 14.13 -5.02
CA VAL A 70 13.48 14.50 -5.63
C VAL A 70 13.60 13.71 -6.93
N LEU A 71 13.13 14.32 -8.01
CA LEU A 71 13.46 13.99 -9.39
C LEU A 71 14.46 15.02 -9.89
#